data_AF-A0A1R4KHU5-F1
#
_entry.id   AF-A0A1R4KHU5-F1
#
_cell.length_a   1.000
_cell.length_b   1.000
_cell.length_c   1.000
_cell.angle_alpha   90.00
_cell.angle_beta   90.00
_cell.angle_gamma   90.00
#
_symmetry.space_group_name_H-M   'P 1'
#
loop_
_entity.id
_entity.type
_entity.pdbx_description
1 polymer ?
#
loop_
_entity_poly.entity_id
_entity_poly.type
_entity_poly.pdbx_seq_one_letter_code
_entity_poly.pdbx_strand_id
1 'polypeptide(L)'
;MESQERFPIIKKTISASLEKNLANCTKNQLISISENLNLSIKKSWKKEQLVQKLYENIYEQFHQFYQPVIADLLDKFGDQMEQAIAFENLKQLEVIAPLIKKGFFYVYLQKDLYILVIPDEIWQGREESDLEMQEVTIDLNSNMDNNQLLSAQKEDSLSTEYESLKQWKETVVKIYGQVSAEHLAEIWNRYNENKLTPTEIDQILNS
;
A
#
# COMPACT_ATOMS: atom_id res chain seq x y z
N MET A 1 -19.12 21.06 -15.13
CA MET A 1 -18.62 19.70 -15.35
C MET A 1 -18.47 19.07 -13.98
N GLU A 2 -19.44 18.25 -13.59
CA GLU A 2 -19.44 17.55 -12.30
C GLU A 2 -18.31 16.52 -12.31
N SER A 3 -17.39 16.60 -11.35
CA SER A 3 -16.46 15.50 -11.08
C SER A 3 -17.30 14.27 -10.75
N GLN A 4 -17.30 13.29 -11.65
CA GLN A 4 -17.74 11.94 -11.28
C GLN A 4 -16.76 11.46 -10.20
N GLU A 5 -17.22 11.41 -8.94
CA GLU A 5 -16.41 10.93 -7.82
C GLU A 5 -15.85 9.54 -8.14
N ARG A 6 -14.54 9.45 -8.37
CA ARG A 6 -13.86 8.19 -8.74
C ARG A 6 -13.42 7.39 -7.51
N PHE A 7 -13.49 7.94 -6.31
CA PHE A 7 -13.05 7.33 -5.04
C PHE A 7 -13.96 7.77 -3.88
N PRO A 8 -14.04 6.98 -2.79
CA PRO A 8 -14.99 7.24 -1.72
C PRO A 8 -14.69 8.53 -0.93
N ILE A 9 -15.73 9.33 -0.66
CA ILE A 9 -15.67 10.51 0.22
C ILE A 9 -16.50 10.26 1.49
N ILE A 10 -15.95 10.60 2.65
CA ILE A 10 -16.53 10.40 3.96
C ILE A 10 -17.05 11.73 4.52
N LYS A 11 -18.31 11.76 4.97
CA LYS A 11 -18.95 12.97 5.55
C LYS A 11 -19.09 12.92 7.07
N LYS A 12 -18.33 12.04 7.72
CA LYS A 12 -18.33 11.82 9.17
C LYS A 12 -17.16 12.55 9.84
N THR A 13 -17.08 12.46 11.16
CA THR A 13 -15.93 12.94 11.93
C THR A 13 -14.65 12.27 11.46
N ILE A 14 -13.61 13.08 11.24
CA ILE A 14 -12.28 12.64 10.86
C ILE A 14 -11.71 11.67 11.91
N SER A 15 -10.98 10.67 11.46
CA SER A 15 -10.22 9.79 12.34
C SER A 15 -8.86 9.45 11.73
N ALA A 16 -7.84 9.37 12.58
CA ALA A 16 -6.50 8.94 12.18
C ALA A 16 -6.34 7.41 12.16
N SER A 17 -7.20 6.63 12.81
CA SER A 17 -7.07 5.16 12.80
C SER A 17 -7.68 4.52 11.56
N LEU A 18 -6.99 3.55 10.96
CA LEU A 18 -7.45 2.76 9.83
C LEU A 18 -8.79 2.07 10.13
N GLU A 19 -8.91 1.43 11.29
CA GLU A 19 -10.15 0.75 11.70
C GLU A 19 -11.33 1.73 11.74
N LYS A 20 -11.14 2.91 12.35
CA LYS A 20 -12.19 3.93 12.44
C LYS A 20 -12.51 4.55 11.08
N ASN A 21 -11.52 4.74 10.22
CA ASN A 21 -11.71 5.19 8.85
C ASN A 21 -12.58 4.20 8.05
N LEU A 22 -12.29 2.91 8.13
CA LEU A 22 -13.11 1.84 7.55
C LEU A 22 -14.52 1.81 8.18
N ALA A 23 -14.63 1.94 9.50
CA ALA A 23 -15.92 2.02 10.18
C ALA A 23 -16.74 3.24 9.76
N ASN A 24 -16.09 4.32 9.32
CA ASN A 24 -16.76 5.50 8.82
C ASN A 24 -17.33 5.31 7.41
N CYS A 25 -16.71 4.48 6.57
CA CYS A 25 -17.20 4.12 5.24
C CYS A 25 -18.60 3.48 5.25
N THR A 26 -19.34 3.64 4.17
CA THR A 26 -20.58 2.90 3.90
C THR A 26 -20.24 1.47 3.46
N LYS A 27 -21.22 0.55 3.56
CA LYS A 27 -21.03 -0.83 3.13
C LYS A 27 -20.64 -0.94 1.65
N ASN A 28 -21.21 -0.08 0.78
CA ASN A 28 -20.87 -0.04 -0.64
C ASN A 28 -19.42 0.43 -0.87
N GLN A 29 -18.96 1.41 -0.09
CA GLN A 29 -17.57 1.87 -0.15
C GLN A 29 -16.60 0.76 0.31
N LEU A 30 -16.92 0.03 1.38
CA LEU A 30 -16.11 -1.12 1.83
C LEU A 30 -16.03 -2.24 0.77
N ILE A 31 -17.15 -2.54 0.10
CA ILE A 31 -17.15 -3.51 -1.01
C ILE A 31 -16.27 -2.99 -2.16
N SER A 32 -16.36 -1.71 -2.52
CA SER A 32 -15.51 -1.15 -3.57
C SER A 32 -14.03 -1.20 -3.21
N ILE A 33 -13.65 -0.90 -1.96
CA ILE A 33 -12.27 -1.03 -1.50
C ILE A 33 -11.78 -2.47 -1.67
N SER A 34 -12.61 -3.44 -1.30
CA SER A 34 -12.25 -4.86 -1.46
C SER A 34 -12.04 -5.30 -2.90
N GLU A 35 -12.85 -4.79 -3.82
CA GLU A 35 -12.72 -5.08 -5.25
C GLU A 35 -11.40 -4.48 -5.79
N ASN A 36 -11.00 -3.30 -5.31
CA ASN A 36 -9.72 -2.67 -5.69
C ASN A 36 -8.49 -3.32 -5.03
N LEU A 37 -8.69 -4.05 -3.93
CA LEU A 37 -7.68 -4.91 -3.29
C LEU A 37 -7.67 -6.34 -3.85
N ASN A 38 -8.52 -6.65 -4.84
CA ASN A 38 -8.71 -7.99 -5.40
C ASN A 38 -9.12 -9.05 -4.35
N LEU A 39 -9.83 -8.63 -3.30
CA LEU A 39 -10.27 -9.53 -2.24
C LEU A 39 -11.63 -10.14 -2.56
N SER A 40 -11.72 -11.46 -2.43
CA SER A 40 -13.01 -12.16 -2.53
C SER A 40 -13.76 -12.07 -1.20
N ILE A 41 -14.65 -11.07 -1.07
CA ILE A 41 -15.55 -10.98 0.09
C ILE A 41 -17.02 -11.19 -0.26
N LYS A 42 -17.74 -11.82 0.68
CA LYS A 42 -19.18 -12.08 0.53
C LYS A 42 -19.96 -10.82 0.84
N LYS A 43 -20.77 -10.35 -0.12
CA LYS A 43 -21.64 -9.16 0.02
C LYS A 43 -22.63 -9.25 1.20
N SER A 44 -22.94 -10.47 1.65
CA SER A 44 -23.82 -10.73 2.80
C SER A 44 -23.20 -10.47 4.17
N TRP A 45 -21.87 -10.30 4.25
CA TRP A 45 -21.19 -10.02 5.52
C TRP A 45 -21.70 -8.76 6.20
N LYS A 46 -21.70 -8.77 7.53
CA LYS A 46 -21.99 -7.58 8.33
C LYS A 46 -20.88 -6.55 8.15
N LYS A 47 -21.20 -5.28 8.40
CA LYS A 47 -20.25 -4.19 8.17
C LYS A 47 -19.00 -4.35 9.05
N GLU A 48 -19.18 -4.76 10.29
CA GLU A 48 -18.12 -4.98 11.26
C GLU A 48 -17.14 -6.06 10.78
N GLN A 49 -17.67 -7.13 10.16
CA GLN A 49 -16.85 -8.20 9.57
C GLN A 49 -16.05 -7.71 8.36
N LEU A 50 -16.65 -6.84 7.53
CA LEU A 50 -15.96 -6.23 6.40
C LEU A 50 -14.84 -5.31 6.88
N VAL A 51 -15.10 -4.48 7.89
CA VAL A 51 -14.10 -3.59 8.50
C VAL A 51 -12.91 -4.39 9.00
N GLN A 52 -13.14 -5.42 9.82
CA GLN A 52 -12.06 -6.25 10.35
C GLN A 52 -11.23 -6.90 9.24
N LYS A 53 -11.89 -7.50 8.25
CA LYS A 53 -11.18 -8.19 7.17
C LYS A 53 -10.37 -7.23 6.30
N LEU A 54 -10.92 -6.05 6.02
CA LEU A 54 -10.24 -5.02 5.25
C LEU A 54 -9.07 -4.42 6.04
N TYR A 55 -9.23 -4.19 7.34
CA TYR A 55 -8.13 -3.75 8.20
C TYR A 55 -6.95 -4.71 8.09
N GLU A 56 -7.17 -6.00 8.34
CA GLU A 56 -6.12 -7.03 8.28
C GLU A 56 -5.42 -7.05 6.92
N ASN A 57 -6.19 -7.01 5.83
CA ASN A 57 -5.62 -7.09 4.48
C ASN A 57 -4.91 -5.80 4.05
N ILE A 58 -5.42 -4.63 4.42
CA ILE A 58 -4.76 -3.35 4.11
C ILE A 58 -3.46 -3.27 4.89
N TYR A 59 -3.47 -3.64 6.18
CA TYR A 59 -2.27 -3.68 7.00
C TYR A 59 -1.22 -4.66 6.46
N GLU A 60 -1.64 -5.88 6.11
CA GLU A 60 -0.76 -6.90 5.53
C GLU A 60 -0.20 -6.46 4.17
N GLN A 61 -1.05 -6.02 3.24
CA GLN A 61 -0.58 -5.55 1.94
C GLN A 61 0.30 -4.30 2.05
N PHE A 62 0.03 -3.43 3.01
CA PHE A 62 0.89 -2.28 3.27
C PHE A 62 2.32 -2.74 3.57
N HIS A 63 2.51 -3.55 4.61
CA HIS A 63 3.85 -4.00 5.00
C HIS A 63 4.53 -4.91 3.97
N GLN A 64 3.76 -5.79 3.30
CA GLN A 64 4.34 -6.69 2.31
C GLN A 64 4.68 -5.99 0.99
N PHE A 65 3.87 -5.01 0.56
CA PHE A 65 3.94 -4.48 -0.79
C PHE A 65 3.96 -2.95 -0.82
N TYR A 66 3.02 -2.25 -0.18
CA TYR A 66 2.85 -0.82 -0.47
C TYR A 66 3.75 0.11 0.34
N GLN A 67 4.40 -0.36 1.40
CA GLN A 67 5.22 0.46 2.30
C GLN A 67 6.33 1.21 1.55
N PRO A 68 7.14 0.60 0.66
CA PRO A 68 8.18 1.30 -0.10
C PRO A 68 7.65 2.39 -1.03
N VAL A 69 6.54 2.10 -1.71
CA VAL A 69 5.92 3.03 -2.67
C VAL A 69 5.25 4.20 -1.96
N ILE A 70 4.59 3.91 -0.84
CA ILE A 70 3.94 4.93 -0.02
C ILE A 70 5.00 5.79 0.66
N ALA A 71 6.07 5.22 1.22
CA ALA A 71 7.17 5.99 1.80
C ALA A 71 7.80 6.96 0.78
N ASP A 72 8.20 6.47 -0.40
CA ASP A 72 8.74 7.32 -1.48
C ASP A 72 7.75 8.42 -1.91
N LEU A 73 6.45 8.10 -1.98
CA LEU A 73 5.42 9.08 -2.28
C LEU A 73 5.35 10.16 -1.19
N LEU A 74 5.32 9.78 0.09
CA LEU A 74 5.25 10.71 1.22
C LEU A 74 6.51 11.58 1.29
N ASP A 75 7.70 11.02 1.04
CA ASP A 75 8.98 11.74 1.02
C ASP A 75 9.00 12.82 -0.06
N LYS A 76 8.41 12.56 -1.24
CA LYS A 76 8.30 13.54 -2.33
C LYS A 76 7.36 14.71 -2.01
N PHE A 77 6.41 14.52 -1.08
CA PHE A 77 5.60 15.61 -0.54
C PHE A 77 6.34 16.40 0.56
N GLY A 78 7.50 15.91 1.02
CA GLY A 78 8.38 16.55 2.00
C GLY A 78 7.71 16.79 3.37
N ASP A 79 8.31 17.69 4.17
CA ASP A 79 7.77 18.14 5.47
C ASP A 79 6.39 18.81 5.38
N GLN A 80 5.89 19.06 4.16
CA GLN A 80 4.59 19.68 3.92
C GLN A 80 3.44 18.69 4.05
N MET A 81 3.72 17.38 3.99
CA MET A 81 2.70 16.38 4.16
C MET A 81 2.43 16.19 5.65
N GLU A 82 1.33 16.73 6.15
CA GLU A 82 0.78 16.35 7.45
C GLU A 82 -0.06 15.08 7.30
N GLN A 83 -0.30 14.37 8.41
CA GLN A 83 -1.17 13.19 8.43
C GLN A 83 -2.60 13.50 7.93
N ALA A 84 -3.02 14.76 8.03
CA ALA A 84 -4.27 15.26 7.47
C ALA A 84 -4.03 16.56 6.68
N ILE A 85 -4.45 16.60 5.41
CA ILE A 85 -4.18 17.73 4.50
C ILE A 85 -5.47 18.21 3.86
N ALA A 86 -5.70 19.52 3.92
CA ALA A 86 -6.86 20.14 3.31
C ALA A 86 -6.61 20.53 1.85
N PHE A 87 -7.61 20.26 1.01
CA PHE A 87 -7.65 20.57 -0.42
C PHE A 87 -8.95 21.29 -0.74
N GLU A 88 -8.86 22.35 -1.54
CA GLU A 88 -10.04 23.08 -2.04
C GLU A 88 -10.77 22.33 -3.16
N ASN A 89 -10.07 21.43 -3.88
CA ASN A 89 -10.64 20.69 -4.99
C ASN A 89 -10.11 19.26 -5.09
N LEU A 90 -10.92 18.39 -5.71
CA LEU A 90 -10.61 16.97 -5.88
C LEU A 90 -9.52 16.67 -6.92
N LYS A 91 -9.18 17.61 -7.82
CA LYS A 91 -8.27 17.31 -8.94
C LYS A 91 -6.89 16.88 -8.45
N GLN A 92 -6.40 17.48 -7.37
CA GLN A 92 -5.11 17.12 -6.78
C GLN A 92 -5.12 15.71 -6.18
N LEU A 93 -6.29 15.25 -5.72
CA LEU A 93 -6.48 13.92 -5.15
C LEU A 93 -6.64 12.83 -6.21
N GLU A 94 -6.87 13.19 -7.48
CA GLU A 94 -7.00 12.20 -8.57
C GLU A 94 -5.71 11.44 -8.83
N VAL A 95 -4.54 12.06 -8.59
CA VAL A 95 -3.22 11.46 -8.75
C VAL A 95 -3.01 10.32 -7.76
N ILE A 96 -3.48 10.49 -6.53
CA ILE A 96 -3.39 9.49 -5.44
C ILE A 96 -4.66 8.64 -5.30
N ALA A 97 -5.62 8.79 -6.22
CA ALA A 97 -6.86 8.00 -6.25
C ALA A 97 -6.64 6.48 -6.16
N PRO A 98 -5.59 5.87 -6.76
CA PRO A 98 -5.35 4.44 -6.60
C PRO A 98 -5.17 4.01 -5.13
N LEU A 99 -4.47 4.81 -4.33
CA LEU A 99 -4.24 4.53 -2.90
C LEU A 99 -5.51 4.77 -2.07
N ILE A 100 -6.28 5.80 -2.42
CA ILE A 100 -7.59 6.06 -1.78
C ILE A 100 -8.56 4.90 -2.06
N LYS A 101 -8.61 4.41 -3.31
CA LYS A 101 -9.47 3.29 -3.71
C LYS A 101 -9.12 1.97 -3.02
N LYS A 102 -7.83 1.75 -2.74
CA LYS A 102 -7.34 0.58 -2.01
C LYS A 102 -7.49 0.71 -0.49
N GLY A 103 -7.91 1.87 0.03
CA GLY A 103 -8.12 2.09 1.45
C GLY A 103 -6.84 2.40 2.24
N PHE A 104 -5.74 2.74 1.55
CA PHE A 104 -4.52 3.22 2.21
C PHE A 104 -4.68 4.66 2.68
N PHE A 105 -5.38 5.51 1.91
CA PHE A 105 -5.70 6.89 2.28
C PHE A 105 -7.22 7.14 2.27
N TYR A 106 -7.67 8.15 3.00
CA TYR A 106 -9.09 8.47 3.14
C TYR A 106 -9.36 9.93 2.86
N VAL A 107 -10.51 10.24 2.25
CA VAL A 107 -10.91 11.63 1.96
C VAL A 107 -12.18 11.95 2.73
N TYR A 108 -12.11 12.99 3.57
CA TYR A 108 -13.23 13.54 4.30
C TYR A 108 -13.72 14.84 3.65
N LEU A 109 -15.02 15.13 3.73
CA LEU A 109 -15.57 16.44 3.37
C LEU A 109 -16.02 17.15 4.64
N GLN A 110 -15.38 18.28 4.97
CA GLN A 110 -15.68 19.08 6.16
C GLN A 110 -15.68 20.57 5.79
N LYS A 111 -16.78 21.27 6.07
CA LYS A 111 -16.93 22.72 5.80
C LYS A 111 -16.47 23.11 4.38
N ASP A 112 -16.91 22.35 3.39
CA ASP A 112 -16.59 22.51 1.96
C ASP A 112 -15.11 22.31 1.57
N LEU A 113 -14.29 21.76 2.49
CA LEU A 113 -12.92 21.34 2.21
C LEU A 113 -12.80 19.82 2.18
N TYR A 114 -11.99 19.33 1.25
CA TYR A 114 -11.61 17.92 1.19
C TYR A 114 -10.37 17.70 2.04
N ILE A 115 -10.43 16.78 3.00
CA ILE A 115 -9.33 16.49 3.90
C ILE A 115 -8.85 15.08 3.60
N LEU A 116 -7.66 14.97 3.01
CA LEU A 116 -6.95 13.71 2.86
C LEU A 116 -6.41 13.30 4.24
N VAL A 117 -6.58 12.05 4.61
CA VAL A 117 -6.11 11.47 5.87
C VAL A 117 -5.33 10.22 5.58
N ILE A 118 -4.12 10.15 6.12
CA ILE A 118 -3.26 8.96 6.11
C ILE A 118 -3.42 8.28 7.48
N PRO A 119 -3.86 7.01 7.54
CA PRO A 119 -4.05 6.34 8.81
C PRO A 119 -2.75 6.22 9.62
N ASP A 120 -2.85 6.23 10.95
CA ASP A 120 -1.72 6.06 11.89
C ASP A 120 -0.88 4.83 11.54
N GLU A 121 -1.53 3.72 11.25
CA GLU A 121 -0.91 2.43 10.94
C GLU A 121 -0.05 2.50 9.67
N ILE A 122 -0.44 3.34 8.70
CA ILE A 122 0.30 3.58 7.45
C ILE A 122 1.37 4.65 7.66
N TRP A 123 1.05 5.69 8.43
CA TRP A 123 1.92 6.82 8.71
C TRP A 123 3.12 6.42 9.57
N GLN A 124 2.93 5.58 10.58
CA GLN A 124 3.99 5.13 11.48
C GLN A 124 4.88 4.07 10.83
N GLY A 125 4.31 3.18 10.02
CA GLY A 125 5.09 2.16 9.32
C GLY A 125 6.09 2.72 8.30
N ARG A 126 6.06 4.02 7.98
CA ARG A 126 7.13 4.68 7.21
C ARG A 126 8.43 4.86 8.04
N GLU A 127 8.32 5.04 9.35
CA GLU A 127 9.44 5.37 10.25
C GLU A 127 10.19 4.10 10.69
N GLU A 128 9.52 2.95 10.70
CA GLU A 128 10.13 1.66 11.02
C GLU A 128 11.14 1.18 9.98
N SER A 129 11.20 1.77 8.79
CA SER A 129 12.27 1.44 7.81
C SER A 129 13.62 2.12 8.10
N ASP A 130 13.66 3.16 8.94
CA ASP A 130 14.90 3.85 9.33
C ASP A 130 15.47 3.35 10.67
N LEU A 131 14.68 2.60 11.44
CA LEU A 131 15.06 2.06 12.74
C LEU A 131 15.18 0.53 12.64
N GLU A 132 16.43 0.09 12.56
CA GLU A 132 16.91 -1.27 12.84
C GLU A 132 16.77 -2.33 11.73
N MET A 133 17.79 -2.36 10.85
CA MET A 133 18.46 -3.64 10.56
C MET A 133 19.07 -4.16 11.88
N GLN A 134 18.24 -4.64 12.80
CA GLN A 134 18.73 -5.49 13.87
C GLN A 134 18.97 -6.86 13.23
N GLU A 135 20.25 -7.21 13.10
CA GLU A 135 20.71 -8.56 12.84
C GLU A 135 19.98 -9.51 13.80
N VAL A 136 18.97 -10.22 13.30
CA VAL A 136 18.45 -11.39 14.02
C VAL A 136 19.53 -12.47 13.86
N THR A 137 20.48 -12.49 14.80
CA THR A 137 21.42 -13.60 14.94
C THR A 137 20.61 -14.82 15.38
N ILE A 138 20.18 -15.65 14.43
CA ILE A 138 19.60 -16.96 14.76
C ILE A 138 20.77 -17.89 15.05
N ASP A 139 21.03 -18.11 16.33
CA ASP A 139 21.99 -19.09 16.82
C ASP A 139 21.40 -20.51 16.61
N LEU A 140 21.76 -21.16 15.51
CA LEU A 140 21.34 -22.54 15.20
C LEU A 140 22.46 -23.52 15.52
N ASN A 141 22.58 -23.85 16.81
CA ASN A 141 23.14 -25.13 17.22
C ASN A 141 22.10 -26.24 16.93
N SER A 142 22.10 -26.76 15.70
CA SER A 142 21.55 -28.08 15.41
C SER A 142 22.16 -28.66 14.13
N ASN A 143 23.06 -29.62 14.34
CA ASN A 143 23.52 -30.55 13.32
C ASN A 143 22.31 -31.27 12.70
N MET A 144 21.97 -30.98 11.43
CA MET A 144 21.29 -31.94 10.57
C MET A 144 21.42 -31.56 9.10
N ASP A 145 21.99 -32.49 8.33
CA ASP A 145 22.12 -32.47 6.88
C ASP A 145 20.83 -32.03 6.17
N ASN A 146 20.85 -30.92 5.44
CA ASN A 146 19.72 -30.45 4.62
C ASN A 146 20.20 -29.77 3.33
N ASN A 147 20.79 -30.55 2.43
CA ASN A 147 21.20 -30.08 1.10
C ASN A 147 20.16 -30.32 -0.01
N GLN A 148 18.88 -30.52 0.32
CA GLN A 148 17.81 -30.76 -0.68
C GLN A 148 16.52 -29.94 -0.51
N LEU A 149 16.41 -29.04 0.48
CA LEU A 149 15.19 -28.24 0.71
C LEU A 149 15.29 -26.76 0.29
N LEU A 150 16.48 -26.27 -0.06
CA LEU A 150 16.75 -24.84 -0.33
C LEU A 150 16.39 -24.37 -1.75
N SER A 151 16.15 -25.27 -2.71
CA SER A 151 15.80 -24.90 -4.08
C SER A 151 14.30 -24.62 -4.27
N ALA A 152 13.42 -25.39 -3.61
CA ALA A 152 11.97 -25.24 -3.76
C ALA A 152 11.42 -23.97 -3.07
N GLN A 153 12.01 -23.53 -1.96
CA GLN A 153 11.59 -22.30 -1.27
C GLN A 153 12.03 -21.01 -1.98
N LYS A 154 13.13 -21.06 -2.76
CA LYS A 154 13.62 -19.90 -3.53
C LYS A 154 12.73 -19.60 -4.75
N GLU A 155 12.21 -20.61 -5.43
CA GLU A 155 11.34 -20.39 -6.58
C GLU A 155 9.97 -19.81 -6.19
N ASP A 156 9.39 -20.27 -5.07
CA ASP A 156 8.12 -19.75 -4.54
C ASP A 156 8.24 -18.30 -4.03
N SER A 157 9.34 -17.98 -3.33
CA SER A 157 9.62 -16.62 -2.85
C SER A 157 9.88 -15.64 -4.00
N LEU A 158 10.66 -16.04 -5.02
CA LEU A 158 10.89 -15.22 -6.21
C LEU A 158 9.61 -14.95 -6.99
N SER A 159 8.71 -15.93 -7.11
CA SER A 159 7.42 -15.72 -7.78
C SER A 159 6.53 -14.70 -7.06
N THR A 160 6.52 -14.74 -5.73
CA THR A 160 5.78 -13.80 -4.87
C THR A 160 6.40 -12.39 -4.93
N GLU A 161 7.73 -12.31 -4.92
CA GLU A 161 8.49 -11.06 -5.12
C GLU A 161 8.19 -10.44 -6.51
N TYR A 162 8.07 -11.25 -7.55
CA TYR A 162 7.76 -10.76 -8.91
C TYR A 162 6.32 -10.28 -9.06
N GLU A 163 5.35 -10.94 -8.42
CA GLU A 163 3.98 -10.43 -8.35
C GLU A 163 3.90 -9.10 -7.60
N SER A 164 4.69 -8.95 -6.53
CA SER A 164 4.83 -7.69 -5.79
C SER A 164 5.33 -6.58 -6.70
N LEU A 165 6.40 -6.84 -7.46
CA LEU A 165 6.96 -5.89 -8.41
C LEU A 165 5.95 -5.48 -9.51
N LYS A 166 5.14 -6.42 -10.00
CA LYS A 166 4.07 -6.13 -10.98
C LYS A 166 2.98 -5.22 -10.38
N GLN A 167 2.52 -5.53 -9.16
CA GLN A 167 1.53 -4.68 -8.46
C GLN A 167 2.07 -3.28 -8.14
N TRP A 168 3.37 -3.18 -7.83
CA TRP A 168 4.04 -1.90 -7.61
C TRP A 168 4.10 -1.09 -8.89
N LYS A 169 4.59 -1.68 -9.99
CA LYS A 169 4.62 -1.01 -11.30
C LYS A 169 3.24 -0.47 -11.64
N GLU A 170 2.17 -1.26 -11.51
CA GLU A 170 0.82 -0.79 -11.78
C GLU A 170 0.41 0.41 -10.92
N THR A 171 0.76 0.39 -9.64
CA THR A 171 0.40 1.45 -8.69
C THR A 171 1.19 2.72 -8.96
N VAL A 172 2.50 2.60 -9.14
CA VAL A 172 3.41 3.71 -9.45
C VAL A 172 3.09 4.32 -10.82
N VAL A 173 2.81 3.51 -11.85
CA VAL A 173 2.35 3.99 -13.16
C VAL A 173 1.01 4.71 -13.06
N LYS A 174 0.08 4.24 -12.23
CA LYS A 174 -1.21 4.94 -12.03
C LYS A 174 -1.05 6.26 -11.26
N ILE A 175 -0.06 6.38 -10.38
CA ILE A 175 0.22 7.60 -9.60
C ILE A 175 1.04 8.60 -10.40
N TYR A 176 2.13 8.17 -11.03
CA TYR A 176 3.11 9.05 -11.69
C TYR A 176 3.03 9.04 -13.24
N GLY A 177 2.14 8.23 -13.83
CA GLY A 177 1.92 8.12 -15.27
C GLY A 177 2.92 7.21 -15.99
N GLN A 178 4.22 7.38 -15.74
CA GLN A 178 5.28 6.50 -16.23
C GLN A 178 6.31 6.28 -15.12
N VAL A 179 6.93 5.10 -15.09
CA VAL A 179 8.02 4.77 -14.19
C VAL A 179 9.13 4.12 -15.00
N SER A 180 10.37 4.58 -14.84
CA SER A 180 11.52 3.92 -15.45
C SER A 180 11.93 2.70 -14.65
N ALA A 181 12.55 1.73 -15.33
CA ALA A 181 13.11 0.56 -14.67
C ALA A 181 14.21 0.94 -13.66
N GLU A 182 14.92 2.05 -13.87
CA GLU A 182 15.89 2.55 -12.89
C GLU A 182 15.22 2.98 -11.60
N HIS A 183 14.11 3.72 -11.69
CA HIS A 183 13.39 4.17 -10.48
C HIS A 183 12.75 3.00 -9.72
N LEU A 184 12.23 2.01 -10.44
CA LEU A 184 11.72 0.78 -9.81
C LEU A 184 12.85 -0.02 -9.12
N ALA A 185 14.03 -0.10 -9.74
CA ALA A 185 15.18 -0.79 -9.16
C ALA A 185 15.69 -0.07 -7.92
N GLU A 186 15.72 1.27 -7.94
CA GLU A 186 16.13 2.09 -6.80
C GLU A 186 15.21 1.86 -5.59
N ILE A 187 13.90 1.91 -5.78
CA ILE A 187 12.91 1.66 -4.72
C ILE A 187 13.02 0.20 -4.26
N TRP A 188 13.05 -0.76 -5.17
CA TRP A 188 13.15 -2.18 -4.84
C TRP A 188 14.38 -2.49 -3.98
N ASN A 189 15.55 -2.01 -4.40
CA ASN A 189 16.84 -2.30 -3.77
C ASN A 189 17.03 -1.61 -2.41
N ARG A 190 16.18 -0.62 -2.10
CA ARG A 190 16.17 0.03 -0.78
C ARG A 190 15.48 -0.84 0.27
N TYR A 191 14.51 -1.66 -0.13
CA TYR A 191 13.64 -2.40 0.80
C TYR A 191 13.73 -3.94 0.69
N ASN A 192 14.43 -4.48 -0.31
CA ASN A 192 14.58 -5.93 -0.50
C ASN A 192 16.05 -6.35 -0.45
N GLU A 193 16.34 -7.50 0.17
CA GLU A 193 17.69 -8.08 0.21
C GLU A 193 18.15 -8.54 -1.18
N ASN A 194 17.22 -9.10 -1.96
CA ASN A 194 17.48 -9.53 -3.33
C ASN A 194 17.43 -8.33 -4.29
N LYS A 195 18.60 -7.74 -4.53
CA LYS A 195 18.70 -6.55 -5.37
C LYS A 195 18.51 -6.90 -6.84
N LEU A 196 17.66 -6.13 -7.53
CA LEU A 196 17.39 -6.23 -8.95
C LEU A 196 18.05 -5.07 -9.70
N THR A 197 18.62 -5.37 -10.85
CA THR A 197 19.06 -4.38 -11.83
C THR A 197 17.86 -3.87 -12.65
N PRO A 198 17.95 -2.68 -13.27
CA PRO A 198 16.91 -2.19 -14.18
C PRO A 198 16.57 -3.18 -15.30
N THR A 199 17.56 -3.90 -15.81
CA THR A 199 17.38 -4.91 -16.87
C THR A 199 16.59 -6.12 -16.38
N GLU A 200 16.85 -6.60 -15.15
CA GLU A 200 16.08 -7.70 -14.55
C GLU A 200 14.64 -7.28 -14.28
N ILE A 201 14.42 -6.05 -13.81
CA ILE A 201 13.09 -5.48 -13.64
C ILE A 201 12.32 -5.43 -14.97
N ASP A 202 12.95 -4.98 -16.06
CA ASP A 202 12.32 -4.99 -17.38
C ASP A 202 11.99 -6.40 -17.86
N GLN A 203 12.82 -7.39 -17.55
CA GLN A 203 12.56 -8.79 -17.90
C GLN A 203 11.37 -9.35 -17.11
N ILE A 204 11.29 -9.09 -15.79
CA ILE A 204 10.19 -9.54 -14.92
C ILE A 204 8.86 -8.88 -15.30
N LEU A 205 8.90 -7.61 -15.71
CA LEU A 205 7.69 -6.83 -16.00
C LEU A 205 7.15 -7.02 -17.42
N ASN A 206 7.96 -7.54 -18.35
CA ASN A 206 7.58 -7.82 -19.73
C ASN A 206 7.41 -9.34 -20.02
N SER A 207 7.51 -10.17 -18.98
CA SER A 207 7.25 -11.62 -19.04
C SER A 207 5.83 -12.01 -18.62
#